data_AF-A0A9D4I034-F1
#
_entry.id   AF-A0A9D4I034-F1
#
_cell.length_a   1.000
_cell.length_b   1.000
_cell.length_c   1.000
_cell.angle_alpha   90.00
_cell.angle_beta   90.00
_cell.angle_gamma   90.00
#
_symmetry.space_group_name_H-M   'P 1'
#
loop_
_entity.id
_entity.type
_entity.pdbx_description
1 polymer ?
#
loop_
_entity_poly.entity_id
_entity_poly.type
_entity_poly.pdbx_seq_one_letter_code
_entity_poly.pdbx_strand_id
1 'polypeptide(L)' 'MRERNKIPKDKLIGMGSDGASNMTDCRSGLATLLRNDCEDFVNIHCLCHRLELAFRDVVKEKKVYDKLMTLLIGLH' A
#
# COMPACT_ATOMS: atom_id res chain seq x y z
N MET A 1 -6.63 -18.46 -19.47
CA MET A 1 -5.58 -17.53 -18.97
C MET A 1 -5.49 -16.38 -19.95
N ARG A 2 -5.76 -15.13 -19.53
CA ARG A 2 -5.66 -13.96 -20.41
C ARG A 2 -4.18 -13.74 -20.78
N GLU A 3 -3.89 -13.50 -22.06
CA GLU A 3 -2.56 -13.04 -22.49
C GLU A 3 -2.19 -11.78 -21.71
N ARG A 4 -1.09 -11.84 -20.97
CA ARG A 4 -0.54 -10.68 -20.27
C ARG A 4 0.10 -9.79 -21.32
N ASN A 5 -0.42 -8.57 -21.46
CA ASN A 5 0.26 -7.51 -22.20
C ASN A 5 1.68 -7.39 -21.62
N LYS A 6 2.70 -7.72 -22.42
CA LYS A 6 4.10 -7.63 -22.02
C LYS A 6 4.49 -6.15 -21.98
N ILE A 7 4.41 -5.54 -20.81
CA ILE A 7 4.91 -4.19 -20.59
C ILE A 7 6.43 -4.31 -20.36
N PRO A 8 7.27 -3.67 -21.20
CA PRO A 8 8.71 -3.62 -20.97
C PRO A 8 9.01 -2.92 -19.63
N LYS A 9 9.92 -3.47 -18.83
CA LYS A 9 10.23 -2.93 -17.49
C LYS A 9 10.79 -1.51 -17.59
N ASP A 10 11.63 -1.25 -18.58
CA ASP A 10 12.21 0.05 -18.93
C ASP A 10 11.18 1.16 -19.20
N LYS A 11 9.91 0.80 -19.47
CA LYS A 11 8.81 1.76 -19.66
C LYS A 11 7.98 2.01 -18.40
N LEU A 12 8.31 1.36 -17.29
CA LEU A 12 7.58 1.49 -16.05
C LEU A 12 8.11 2.67 -15.23
N ILE A 13 7.30 3.73 -15.13
CA ILE A 13 7.69 4.97 -14.42
C ILE A 13 7.20 5.02 -12.97
N GLY A 14 6.24 4.17 -12.59
CA GLY A 14 5.73 4.18 -11.22
C GLY A 14 4.59 3.21 -10.92
N MET A 15 4.24 3.10 -9.65
CA MET A 15 3.14 2.28 -9.13
C MET A 15 2.38 2.98 -8.02
N GLY A 16 1.07 2.70 -7.92
CA GLY A 16 0.24 3.03 -6.77
C GLY A 16 -0.10 1.76 -5.98
N SER A 17 0.09 1.75 -4.65
CA SER A 17 -0.24 0.59 -3.80
C SER A 17 -0.82 0.99 -2.44
N ASP A 18 -1.43 0.03 -1.75
CA ASP A 18 -2.03 0.18 -0.41
C ASP A 18 -1.00 0.25 0.74
N GLY A 19 0.30 0.29 0.44
CA GLY A 19 1.30 0.41 1.50
C GLY A 19 1.60 -0.88 2.26
N ALA A 20 1.04 -2.02 1.88
CA ALA A 20 1.39 -3.29 2.49
C ALA A 20 2.91 -3.57 2.40
N SER A 21 3.47 -4.30 3.36
CA SER A 21 4.92 -4.51 3.47
C SER A 21 5.48 -5.21 2.23
N ASN A 22 4.76 -6.16 1.66
CA ASN A 22 5.14 -6.81 0.39
C ASN A 22 5.22 -5.82 -0.80
N MET A 23 4.56 -4.67 -0.72
CA MET A 23 4.61 -3.62 -1.75
C MET A 23 5.69 -2.58 -1.47
N THR A 24 5.87 -2.20 -0.20
CA THR A 24 6.63 -0.99 0.18
C THR A 24 7.88 -1.24 1.02
N ASP A 25 8.16 -2.48 1.40
CA ASP A 25 9.35 -2.82 2.20
C ASP A 25 10.65 -2.41 1.47
N CYS A 26 11.59 -1.84 2.24
CA CYS A 26 12.81 -1.25 1.72
C CYS A 26 13.88 -2.27 1.28
N ARG A 27 13.71 -3.56 1.60
CA ARG A 27 14.64 -4.64 1.25
C ARG A 27 14.04 -5.59 0.22
N SER A 28 12.79 -6.01 0.43
CA SER A 28 12.14 -7.05 -0.38
C SER A 28 10.76 -6.67 -0.91
N GLY A 29 10.34 -5.42 -0.72
CA GLY A 29 9.07 -4.92 -1.26
C GLY A 29 9.10 -4.82 -2.78
N LEU A 30 7.95 -5.01 -3.42
CA LEU A 30 7.80 -4.92 -4.87
C LEU A 30 8.33 -3.59 -5.43
N ALA A 31 8.05 -2.48 -4.76
CA ALA A 31 8.57 -1.17 -5.17
C ALA A 31 10.10 -1.11 -5.17
N THR A 32 10.74 -1.75 -4.20
CA THR A 32 12.21 -1.84 -4.11
C THR A 32 12.77 -2.68 -5.25
N LEU A 33 12.14 -3.81 -5.57
CA LEU A 33 12.54 -4.65 -6.69
C LEU A 33 12.39 -3.93 -8.03
N LEU A 34 11.28 -3.21 -8.24
CA LEU A 34 11.04 -2.44 -9.46
C LEU A 34 12.00 -1.26 -9.61
N ARG A 35 12.43 -0.65 -8.51
CA ARG A 35 13.41 0.44 -8.52
C ARG A 35 14.82 -0.03 -8.89
N ASN A 36 15.16 -1.28 -8.60
CA ASN A 36 16.42 -1.88 -9.08
C ASN A 36 16.39 -2.14 -10.60
N ASP A 37 15.19 -2.39 -11.16
CA ASP A 37 15.00 -2.61 -12.59
C ASP A 37 14.80 -1.30 -13.38
N CYS A 38 14.34 -0.22 -12.73
CA CYS A 38 13.92 1.04 -13.34
C CYS A 38 14.42 2.25 -12.50
N GLU A 39 15.38 3.00 -13.02
CA GLU A 39 16.11 4.05 -12.26
C GLU A 39 15.19 5.20 -11.78
N ASP A 40 14.22 5.61 -12.60
CA ASP A 40 13.29 6.73 -12.32
C ASP A 40 11.94 6.30 -11.71
N PHE A 41 11.90 5.13 -11.06
CA PHE A 41 10.65 4.56 -10.57
C PHE A 41 10.05 5.30 -9.36
N VAL A 42 8.78 5.72 -9.48
CA VAL A 42 8.03 6.39 -8.42
C VAL A 42 7.00 5.45 -7.79
N ASN A 43 7.14 5.19 -6.49
CA ASN A 43 6.13 4.47 -5.71
C ASN A 43 5.22 5.44 -4.95
N ILE A 44 3.91 5.33 -5.17
CA ILE A 44 2.87 6.15 -4.53
C ILE A 44 2.05 5.26 -3.60
N HIS A 45 2.06 5.59 -2.30
CA HIS A 45 1.14 4.97 -1.35
C HIS A 45 -0.23 5.64 -1.47
N CYS A 46 -1.28 4.84 -1.65
CA CYS A 46 -2.68 5.25 -1.63
C CYS A 46 -2.98 6.22 -0.47
N LEU A 47 -3.42 7.43 -0.82
CA LEU A 47 -3.73 8.48 0.17
C LEU A 47 -4.83 8.05 1.14
N CYS A 48 -5.86 7.37 0.65
CA CYS A 48 -6.98 6.91 1.48
C CYS A 48 -6.50 5.92 2.56
N HIS A 49 -5.60 5.00 2.20
CA HIS A 49 -5.05 4.05 3.17
C HIS A 49 -4.13 4.74 4.16
N ARG A 50 -3.26 5.66 3.70
CA ARG A 50 -2.43 6.49 4.60
C ARG A 50 -3.25 7.29 5.60
N LEU A 51 -4.38 7.85 5.16
CA LEU A 51 -5.27 8.63 6.02
C LEU A 51 -5.94 7.75 7.07
N GLU A 52 -6.42 6.56 6.69
CA GLU A 52 -6.98 5.58 7.61
C GLU A 52 -5.96 5.17 8.68
N LEU A 53 -4.72 4.84 8.28
CA LEU A 53 -3.65 4.50 9.22
C LEU A 53 -3.31 5.65 10.17
N ALA A 54 -3.19 6.89 9.66
CA ALA A 54 -2.91 8.05 10.49
C ALA A 54 -4.04 8.32 11.50
N PHE A 55 -5.29 8.20 11.06
CA PHE A 55 -6.46 8.32 11.94
C PHE A 55 -6.44 7.21 13.01
N ARG A 56 -6.19 5.96 12.61
CA ARG A 56 -6.06 4.83 13.53
C ARG A 56 -4.99 5.07 14.58
N ASP A 57 -3.82 5.55 14.18
CA ASP A 57 -2.70 5.77 15.09
C ASP A 57 -2.98 6.81 16.17
N VAL A 58 -3.79 7.83 15.87
CA VAL A 58 -4.20 8.84 16.85
C VAL A 58 -5.27 8.30 17.80
N VAL A 59 -6.22 7.52 17.27
CA VAL A 59 -7.44 7.18 18.02
C VAL A 59 -7.32 5.84 18.76
N LYS A 60 -6.37 4.96 18.39
CA LYS A 60 -6.14 3.63 19.04
C LYS A 60 -5.90 3.68 20.55
N GLU A 61 -5.47 4.80 21.11
CA GLU A 61 -5.30 4.96 22.57
C GLU A 61 -6.65 5.07 23.32
N LYS A 62 -7.75 5.25 22.59
CA LYS A 62 -9.09 5.34 23.16
C LYS A 62 -9.83 4.02 22.93
N LYS A 63 -10.30 3.38 24.01
CA LYS A 63 -11.17 2.18 23.97
C LYS A 63 -12.43 2.34 23.09
N VAL A 64 -12.83 3.57 22.79
CA VAL A 64 -13.94 3.89 21.88
C VAL A 64 -13.60 3.52 20.44
N TYR A 65 -12.33 3.62 20.05
CA TYR A 65 -11.85 3.27 18.72
C TYR A 65 -12.09 1.80 18.40
N ASP A 66 -11.73 0.91 19.33
CA ASP A 66 -11.89 -0.53 19.14
C ASP A 66 -13.37 -0.89 18.94
N LYS A 67 -14.25 -0.33 19.77
CA LYS A 67 -15.71 -0.52 19.63
C LYS A 67 -16.23 0.01 18.30
N LEU A 68 -15.78 1.20 17.89
CA LEU A 68 -16.17 1.81 16.62
C LEU A 68 -15.70 0.96 15.44
N MET A 69 -14.45 0.50 15.46
CA MET A 69 -13.90 -0.36 14.40
C MET A 69 -14.62 -1.71 14.36
N THR A 70 -14.87 -2.38 15.50
CA THR A 70 -15.67 -3.61 15.52
C THR A 70 -17.05 -3.42 14.90
N LEU A 71 -17.72 -2.29 15.18
CA LEU A 71 -19.02 -1.95 14.59
C LEU A 71 -18.93 -1.66 13.08
N LEU A 72 -17.92 -0.90 12.64
CA LEU A 72 -17.76 -0.48 11.25
C LEU A 72 -17.26 -1.61 10.33
N ILE A 73 -16.46 -2.55 10.86
CA ILE A 73 -15.96 -3.70 10.09
C ILE A 73 -17.04 -4.81 10.00
N GLY A 74 -18.17 -4.66 10.71
CA GLY A 74 -19.33 -5.53 10.57
C GLY A 74 -19.10 -6.97 11.06
N LEU A 75 -18.16 -7.17 11.97
CA LEU A 75 -17.95 -8.46 12.63
C LEU A 75 -18.92 -8.58 13.81
N HIS A 76 -20.01 -9.33 13.59
CA HIS A 76 -20.74 -10.03 14.65
C HIS A 76 -20.03 -11.35 14.96
#